data_AF-A0ABD1C3I9-F1
#
_entry.id   AF-A0ABD1C3I9-F1
#
_cell.length_a   1.000
_cell.length_b   1.000
_cell.length_c   1.000
_cell.angle_alpha   90.00
_cell.angle_beta   90.00
_cell.angle_gamma   90.00
#
_symmetry.space_group_name_H-M   'P 1'
#
loop_
_entity.id
_entity.type
_entity.pdbx_description
1 polymer ?
#
loop_
_entity_poly.entity_id
_entity_poly.type
_entity_poly.pdbx_seq_one_letter_code
_entity_poly.pdbx_strand_id
1 'polypeptide(L)'
;MEFNHGSHMQNFKLRQYYHFDRVNELIRTVVDRGIHHLDVTMIITHRYDLIPQNIYKSKTLVSLKLENVVLKIPEFAVSLPCLKIMYLFNVCYGKDGPLVVENLISECPVLDDLELFRPSNISNKEVLLFLRVRSQTLKICFLRFPINSGRTDFKVEIDSRRL
;
A
#
# COMPACT_ATOMS: atom_id res chain seq x y z
N MET A 1 -2.45 -27.42 2.72
CA MET A 1 -3.26 -26.41 3.42
C MET A 1 -4.64 -26.48 2.82
N GLU A 2 -5.56 -27.17 3.50
CA GLU A 2 -6.96 -27.20 3.12
C GLU A 2 -7.62 -25.94 3.70
N PHE A 3 -8.19 -25.10 2.83
CA PHE A 3 -8.95 -23.95 3.26
C PHE A 3 -10.41 -24.35 3.41
N ASN A 4 -10.92 -24.19 4.63
CA ASN A 4 -12.29 -24.46 5.02
C ASN A 4 -13.28 -23.69 4.13
N HIS A 5 -14.20 -24.39 3.46
CA HIS A 5 -15.08 -23.85 2.42
C HIS A 5 -16.29 -23.05 2.97
N GLY A 6 -16.42 -22.89 4.29
CA GLY A 6 -17.63 -22.33 4.94
C GLY A 6 -17.49 -20.97 5.63
N SER A 7 -16.29 -20.39 5.74
CA SER A 7 -16.12 -19.07 6.38
C SER A 7 -15.69 -18.02 5.37
N HIS A 8 -16.52 -16.99 5.15
CA HIS A 8 -16.09 -15.77 4.47
C HIS A 8 -15.02 -15.09 5.33
N MET A 9 -13.76 -15.39 5.04
CA MET A 9 -12.63 -14.80 5.75
C MET A 9 -12.65 -13.30 5.52
N GLN A 10 -12.84 -12.54 6.59
CA GLN A 10 -12.89 -11.07 6.53
C GLN A 10 -11.51 -10.45 6.79
N ASN A 11 -10.65 -11.12 7.56
CA ASN A 11 -9.34 -10.64 7.95
C ASN A 11 -8.26 -11.63 7.55
N PHE A 12 -7.20 -11.15 6.91
CA PHE A 12 -6.03 -11.95 6.56
C PHE A 12 -4.77 -11.19 6.94
N LYS A 13 -3.96 -11.81 7.80
CA LYS A 13 -2.68 -11.27 8.23
C LYS A 13 -1.57 -12.24 7.90
N LEU A 14 -0.55 -11.77 7.18
CA LEU A 14 0.63 -12.53 6.80
C LEU A 14 1.87 -11.80 7.29
N ARG A 15 2.72 -12.52 8.04
CA ARG A 15 4.06 -12.07 8.41
C ARG A 15 5.05 -13.11 7.90
N GLN A 16 5.85 -12.73 6.91
CA GLN A 16 6.73 -13.65 6.22
C GLN A 16 8.19 -13.27 6.41
N TYR A 17 9.02 -14.26 6.76
CA TYR A 17 10.45 -14.08 7.01
C TYR A 17 11.33 -14.45 5.82
N TYR A 18 10.87 -15.26 4.87
CA TYR A 18 11.68 -15.70 3.73
C TYR A 18 10.88 -15.63 2.43
N HIS A 19 11.57 -15.43 1.30
CA HIS A 19 10.91 -15.50 -0.01
C HIS A 19 10.28 -16.89 -0.17
N PHE A 20 8.97 -16.91 -0.42
CA PHE A 20 8.23 -18.14 -0.65
C PHE A 20 7.28 -17.90 -1.81
N ASP A 21 7.51 -18.59 -2.93
CA ASP A 21 6.83 -18.33 -4.21
C ASP A 21 5.30 -18.36 -4.09
N ARG A 22 4.78 -19.14 -3.13
CA ARG A 22 3.34 -19.29 -2.89
C ARG A 22 2.70 -18.13 -2.13
N VAL A 23 3.46 -17.19 -1.57
CA VAL A 23 2.92 -16.04 -0.83
C VAL A 23 2.09 -15.15 -1.75
N ASN A 24 2.58 -14.89 -2.97
CA ASN A 24 1.85 -14.10 -3.94
C ASN A 24 0.56 -14.78 -4.40
N GLU A 25 0.59 -16.11 -4.56
CA GLU A 25 -0.60 -16.91 -4.89
C GLU A 25 -1.63 -16.89 -3.76
N LEU A 26 -1.17 -16.99 -2.52
CA LEU A 26 -2.02 -16.91 -1.34
C LEU A 26 -2.69 -15.55 -1.24
N ILE A 27 -1.91 -14.46 -1.33
CA ILE A 27 -2.45 -13.09 -1.33
C ILE A 27 -3.45 -12.90 -2.47
N ARG A 28 -3.12 -13.35 -3.68
CA ARG A 28 -4.03 -13.27 -4.83
C ARG A 28 -5.35 -13.99 -4.54
N THR A 29 -5.26 -15.22 -4.03
CA THR A 29 -6.42 -16.07 -3.72
C THR A 29 -7.33 -15.43 -2.67
N VAL A 30 -6.78 -14.87 -1.58
CA VAL A 30 -7.62 -14.26 -0.53
C VAL A 30 -8.29 -12.99 -1.01
N VAL A 31 -7.62 -12.22 -1.87
CA VAL A 31 -8.18 -11.02 -2.50
C VAL A 31 -9.32 -11.39 -3.45
N ASP A 32 -9.13 -12.41 -4.29
CA ASP A 32 -10.18 -12.90 -5.22
C ASP A 32 -11.38 -13.49 -4.47
N ARG A 33 -11.19 -13.96 -3.23
CA ARG A 33 -12.26 -14.43 -2.34
C ARG A 33 -13.00 -13.32 -1.60
N GLY A 34 -12.67 -12.05 -1.85
CA GLY A 34 -13.39 -10.92 -1.29
C GLY A 34 -12.99 -10.55 0.13
N ILE A 35 -11.70 -10.66 0.48
CA ILE A 35 -11.18 -10.22 1.79
C ILE A 35 -11.55 -8.75 2.09
N HIS A 36 -11.85 -8.44 3.35
CA HIS A 36 -12.11 -7.06 3.80
C HIS A 36 -10.87 -6.38 4.37
N HIS A 37 -10.04 -7.11 5.12
CA HIS A 37 -8.86 -6.56 5.78
C HIS A 37 -7.64 -7.40 5.43
N LEU A 38 -6.67 -6.77 4.76
CA LEU A 38 -5.43 -7.39 4.34
C LEU A 38 -4.26 -6.72 5.07
N ASP A 39 -3.46 -7.50 5.78
CA ASP A 39 -2.25 -7.08 6.47
C ASP A 39 -1.08 -7.97 6.04
N VAL A 40 -0.11 -7.42 5.32
CA VAL A 40 1.03 -8.15 4.77
C VAL A 40 2.33 -7.46 5.18
N THR A 41 3.16 -8.18 5.94
CA THR A 41 4.50 -7.74 6.37
C THR A 41 5.56 -8.71 5.86
N MET A 42 6.56 -8.20 5.13
CA MET A 42 7.78 -8.95 4.79
C MET A 42 8.92 -8.53 5.73
N ILE A 43 9.56 -9.49 6.41
CA ILE A 43 10.50 -9.19 7.51
C ILE A 43 11.96 -9.23 7.04
N ILE A 44 12.35 -10.15 6.16
CA ILE A 44 13.71 -10.23 5.60
C ILE A 44 13.61 -9.96 4.10
N THR A 45 13.86 -8.72 3.69
CA THR A 45 13.62 -8.31 2.31
C THR A 45 14.80 -8.66 1.42
N HIS A 46 14.53 -9.36 0.33
CA HIS A 46 15.15 -8.96 -0.94
C HIS A 46 14.11 -8.01 -1.57
N ARG A 47 14.50 -6.82 -2.02
CA ARG A 47 13.56 -5.75 -2.45
C ARG A 47 12.83 -6.06 -3.78
N TYR A 48 12.34 -7.28 -3.93
CA TYR A 48 11.75 -7.83 -5.16
C TYR A 48 10.39 -8.49 -4.90
N ASP A 49 9.93 -8.57 -3.64
CA ASP A 49 8.62 -9.14 -3.33
C ASP A 49 7.50 -8.21 -3.80
N LEU A 50 6.94 -8.56 -4.96
CA LEU A 50 5.88 -7.81 -5.62
C LEU A 50 4.52 -8.23 -5.09
N ILE A 51 3.75 -7.24 -4.67
CA ILE A 51 2.35 -7.45 -4.33
C ILE A 51 1.54 -7.76 -5.60
N PRO A 52 0.63 -8.76 -5.56
CA PRO A 52 -0.17 -9.11 -6.73
C PRO A 52 -1.12 -7.97 -7.11
N GLN A 53 -1.22 -7.73 -8.41
CA GLN A 53 -1.92 -6.57 -8.98
C GLN A 53 -3.45 -6.61 -8.80
N ASN A 54 -4.04 -7.77 -8.50
CA ASN A 54 -5.49 -7.90 -8.29
C ASN A 54 -5.99 -7.12 -7.06
N ILE A 55 -5.11 -6.80 -6.11
CA ILE A 55 -5.43 -5.93 -4.97
C ILE A 55 -6.02 -4.61 -5.43
N TYR A 56 -5.49 -4.03 -6.50
CA TYR A 56 -5.93 -2.75 -7.07
C TYR A 56 -7.34 -2.76 -7.67
N LYS A 57 -7.97 -3.93 -7.80
CA LYS A 57 -9.36 -4.08 -8.31
C LYS A 57 -10.30 -4.63 -7.24
N SER A 58 -9.86 -4.76 -5.99
CA SER A 58 -10.69 -5.35 -4.95
C SER A 58 -11.87 -4.47 -4.61
N LYS A 59 -13.08 -5.01 -4.80
CA LYS A 59 -14.35 -4.34 -4.48
C LYS A 59 -14.77 -4.50 -3.03
N THR A 60 -14.07 -5.34 -2.27
CA THR A 60 -14.42 -5.71 -0.89
C THR A 60 -13.43 -5.17 0.13
N LEU A 61 -12.21 -4.81 -0.29
CA LEU A 61 -11.14 -4.42 0.60
C LEU A 61 -11.47 -3.09 1.31
N VAL A 62 -11.58 -3.15 2.63
CA VAL A 62 -11.85 -2.04 3.55
C VAL A 62 -10.58 -1.52 4.20
N SER A 63 -9.63 -2.40 4.52
CA SER A 63 -8.34 -2.05 5.12
C SER A 63 -7.20 -2.73 4.37
N LEU A 64 -6.18 -1.96 4.04
CA LEU A 64 -4.94 -2.44 3.43
C LEU A 64 -3.75 -1.99 4.28
N LYS A 65 -2.99 -2.94 4.80
CA LYS A 65 -1.73 -2.69 5.52
C LYS A 65 -0.61 -3.45 4.83
N LEU A 66 0.39 -2.74 4.35
CA LEU A 66 1.52 -3.29 3.62
C LEU A 66 2.82 -2.81 4.22
N GLU A 67 3.72 -3.74 4.53
CA GLU A 67 5.04 -3.44 5.09
C GLU A 67 6.14 -4.14 4.31
N ASN A 68 7.15 -3.36 3.90
CA ASN A 68 8.38 -3.83 3.28
C ASN A 68 8.17 -4.61 1.96
N VAL A 69 7.16 -4.22 1.18
CA VAL A 69 6.82 -4.83 -0.12
C VAL A 69 7.05 -3.85 -1.27
N VAL A 70 7.16 -4.36 -2.49
CA VAL A 70 7.28 -3.52 -3.69
C VAL A 70 5.91 -3.37 -4.35
N LEU A 71 5.48 -2.11 -4.51
CA LEU A 71 4.32 -1.74 -5.30
C LEU A 71 4.75 -1.33 -6.71
N LYS A 72 3.98 -1.77 -7.71
CA LYS A 72 4.12 -1.34 -9.11
C LYS A 72 2.86 -0.63 -9.56
N ILE A 73 3.02 0.34 -10.47
CA ILE A 73 1.90 1.01 -11.11
C ILE A 73 1.18 -0.03 -11.97
N PRO A 74 -0.12 -0.27 -11.77
CA PRO A 74 -0.87 -1.16 -12.65
C PRO A 74 -1.06 -0.53 -14.03
N GLU A 75 -1.01 -1.34 -15.09
CA GLU A 75 -1.32 -0.94 -16.47
C GLU A 75 -2.84 -0.85 -16.73
N PHE A 76 -3.64 -0.68 -15.68
CA PHE A 76 -5.09 -0.65 -15.73
C PHE A 76 -5.64 0.31 -14.67
N ALA A 77 -6.88 0.76 -14.85
CA ALA A 77 -7.56 1.62 -13.89
C ALA A 77 -7.68 0.92 -12.52
N VAL A 78 -7.22 1.61 -11.48
CA VAL A 78 -7.39 1.17 -10.08
C VAL A 78 -8.84 1.40 -9.67
N SER A 79 -9.41 0.49 -8.89
CA SER A 79 -10.74 0.65 -8.33
C SER A 79 -10.79 -0.03 -6.96
N LEU A 80 -10.80 0.79 -5.92
CA LEU A 80 -10.81 0.37 -4.51
C LEU A 80 -12.01 1.03 -3.79
N PRO A 81 -13.26 0.73 -4.21
CA PRO A 81 -14.45 1.49 -3.81
C PRO A 81 -14.80 1.42 -2.32
N CYS A 82 -14.25 0.43 -1.60
CA CYS A 82 -14.54 0.19 -0.18
C CYS A 82 -13.38 0.55 0.75
N LEU A 83 -12.22 0.97 0.21
CA LEU A 83 -11.01 1.12 1.01
C LEU A 83 -11.07 2.37 1.88
N LYS A 84 -11.14 2.17 3.19
CA LYS A 84 -11.22 3.23 4.21
C LYS A 84 -9.91 3.48 4.92
N ILE A 85 -9.08 2.45 5.07
CA ILE A 85 -7.84 2.51 5.84
C ILE A 85 -6.69 2.01 4.96
N MET A 86 -5.67 2.84 4.80
CA MET A 86 -4.47 2.52 4.06
C MET A 86 -3.23 2.79 4.91
N TYR A 87 -2.50 1.73 5.23
CA TYR A 87 -1.22 1.80 5.95
C TYR A 87 -0.12 1.26 5.05
N LEU A 88 0.90 2.07 4.82
CA LEU A 88 2.01 1.77 3.91
C LEU A 88 3.33 2.04 4.62
N PHE A 89 4.04 0.97 4.97
CA PHE A 89 5.36 1.05 5.58
C PHE A 89 6.43 0.58 4.62
N ASN A 90 7.36 1.48 4.24
CA ASN A 90 8.53 1.10 3.46
C ASN A 90 8.15 0.38 2.14
N VAL A 91 7.23 0.97 1.36
CA VAL A 91 6.70 0.40 0.09
C VAL A 91 7.09 1.16 -1.17
N CYS A 92 7.47 2.44 -1.04
CA CYS A 92 7.74 3.34 -2.15
C CYS A 92 9.19 3.21 -2.66
N TYR A 93 9.50 2.09 -3.30
CA TYR A 93 10.83 1.84 -3.87
C TYR A 93 10.91 2.24 -5.34
N GLY A 94 12.08 2.74 -5.78
CA GLY A 94 12.33 3.11 -7.17
C GLY A 94 11.58 4.38 -7.61
N LYS A 95 11.96 4.97 -8.77
CA LYS A 95 11.46 6.27 -9.23
C LYS A 95 9.94 6.40 -9.24
N ASP A 96 9.24 5.31 -9.52
CA ASP A 96 7.79 5.30 -9.67
C ASP A 96 7.05 5.05 -8.35
N GLY A 97 7.74 4.65 -7.27
CA GLY A 97 7.11 4.32 -5.98
C GLY A 97 6.11 5.35 -5.45
N PRO A 98 6.44 6.67 -5.41
CA PRO A 98 5.49 7.70 -4.99
C PRO A 98 4.31 7.82 -5.94
N LEU A 99 4.52 7.73 -7.25
CA LEU A 99 3.44 7.80 -8.24
C LEU A 99 2.44 6.65 -8.05
N VAL A 100 2.91 5.45 -7.66
CA VAL A 100 2.02 4.34 -7.30
C VAL A 100 1.12 4.73 -6.13
N VAL A 101 1.69 5.34 -5.08
CA VAL A 101 0.94 5.73 -3.89
C VAL A 101 -0.02 6.88 -4.18
N GLU A 102 0.38 7.88 -4.95
CA GLU A 102 -0.52 8.96 -5.39
C GLU A 102 -1.73 8.39 -6.14
N ASN A 103 -1.48 7.48 -7.10
CA ASN A 103 -2.53 6.81 -7.87
C ASN A 103 -3.45 5.97 -6.98
N LEU A 104 -2.91 5.26 -5.98
CA LEU A 104 -3.73 4.52 -5.03
C LEU A 104 -4.64 5.43 -4.23
N ILE A 105 -4.12 6.54 -3.71
CA ILE A 105 -4.88 7.49 -2.90
C ILE A 105 -5.99 8.13 -3.73
N SER A 106 -5.71 8.57 -4.96
CA SER A 106 -6.70 9.24 -5.81
C SER A 106 -7.85 8.33 -6.24
N GLU A 107 -7.61 7.03 -6.36
CA GLU A 107 -8.57 6.04 -6.83
C GLU A 107 -9.35 5.35 -5.69
N CYS A 108 -9.22 5.86 -4.46
CA CYS A 108 -9.98 5.41 -3.28
C CYS A 108 -11.05 6.43 -2.88
N PRO A 109 -12.31 6.28 -3.32
CA PRO A 109 -13.36 7.30 -3.09
C PRO A 109 -13.79 7.43 -1.63
N VAL A 110 -13.50 6.45 -0.77
CA VAL A 110 -13.95 6.41 0.64
C VAL A 110 -12.80 6.31 1.66
N LEU A 111 -11.58 6.71 1.26
CA LEU A 111 -10.41 6.64 2.11
C LEU A 111 -10.53 7.64 3.28
N ASP A 112 -10.64 7.13 4.51
CA ASP A 112 -10.76 7.92 5.74
C ASP A 112 -9.40 8.14 6.42
N ASP A 113 -8.54 7.12 6.41
CA ASP A 113 -7.28 7.09 7.16
C ASP A 113 -6.12 6.64 6.27
N LEU A 114 -5.09 7.47 6.19
CA LEU A 114 -3.83 7.21 5.50
C LEU A 114 -2.67 7.32 6.48
N GLU A 115 -1.89 6.24 6.60
CA GLU A 115 -0.59 6.27 7.28
C GLU A 115 0.51 5.80 6.34
N LEU A 116 1.51 6.65 6.10
CA LEU A 116 2.60 6.41 5.17
C LEU A 116 3.95 6.64 5.86
N PHE A 117 4.83 5.63 5.80
CA PHE A 117 6.20 5.71 6.29
C PHE A 117 7.18 5.62 5.12
N ARG A 118 8.06 6.63 5.01
CA ARG A 118 9.10 6.63 3.98
C ARG A 118 10.09 5.46 4.22
N PRO A 119 10.48 4.73 3.16
CA PRO A 119 11.69 3.90 3.18
C PRO A 119 12.93 4.66 3.67
N SER A 120 13.69 4.09 4.60
CA SER A 120 14.91 4.71 5.15
C SER A 120 16.13 4.62 4.23
N ASN A 121 16.07 3.78 3.19
CA ASN A 121 17.23 3.29 2.45
C ASN A 121 17.13 3.52 0.93
N ILE A 122 16.61 4.69 0.54
CA ILE A 122 16.48 5.10 -0.87
C ILE A 122 17.82 5.67 -1.34
N SER A 123 18.52 4.92 -2.19
CA SER A 123 19.76 5.36 -2.83
C SER A 123 19.52 6.48 -3.86
N ASN A 124 18.30 6.56 -4.39
CA ASN A 124 17.89 7.59 -5.34
C ASN A 124 17.14 8.73 -4.63
N LYS A 125 17.82 9.86 -4.48
CA LYS A 125 17.32 11.03 -3.73
C LYS A 125 16.04 11.63 -4.29
N GLU A 126 15.75 11.45 -5.58
CA GLU A 126 14.62 12.10 -6.26
C GLU A 126 13.26 11.50 -5.93
N VAL A 127 13.24 10.20 -5.62
CA VAL A 127 12.03 9.38 -5.63
C VAL A 127 10.95 9.98 -4.73
N LEU A 128 11.20 10.15 -3.43
CA LEU A 128 10.18 10.64 -2.50
C LEU A 128 10.30 12.13 -2.16
N LEU A 129 10.90 12.94 -3.03
CA LEU A 129 10.95 14.39 -2.78
C LEU A 129 9.57 15.02 -2.84
N PHE A 130 8.64 14.43 -3.60
CA PHE A 130 7.33 14.99 -3.82
C PHE A 130 6.27 13.90 -3.71
N LEU A 131 5.28 14.13 -2.84
CA LEU A 131 4.07 13.31 -2.70
C LEU A 131 2.85 14.21 -2.74
N ARG A 132 1.93 13.93 -3.64
CA ARG A 132 0.62 14.59 -3.69
C ARG A 132 -0.49 13.68 -3.17
N VAL A 133 -1.10 14.09 -2.07
CA VAL A 133 -2.24 13.40 -1.46
C VAL A 133 -3.53 14.05 -1.99
N ARG A 134 -4.15 13.38 -2.97
CA ARG A 134 -5.43 13.79 -3.54
C ARG A 134 -6.56 12.89 -3.03
N SER A 135 -7.27 13.32 -2.00
CA SER A 135 -8.47 12.61 -1.55
C SER A 135 -9.49 13.59 -1.01
N GLN A 136 -10.74 13.44 -1.46
CA GLN A 136 -11.85 14.25 -0.97
C GLN A 136 -12.47 13.67 0.29
N THR A 137 -12.19 12.42 0.66
CA THR A 137 -12.77 11.74 1.83
C THR A 137 -11.84 11.62 3.01
N LEU A 138 -10.53 11.85 2.81
CA LEU A 138 -9.51 11.69 3.84
C LEU A 138 -9.78 12.57 5.06
N LYS A 139 -9.83 11.93 6.23
CA LYS A 139 -10.03 12.57 7.53
C LYS A 139 -8.74 12.67 8.32
N ILE A 140 -7.90 11.63 8.21
CA ILE A 140 -6.66 11.49 8.97
C ILE A 140 -5.53 11.16 8.00
N CYS A 141 -4.43 11.89 8.11
CA CYS A 141 -3.23 11.68 7.31
C CYS A 141 -2.00 11.73 8.22
N PHE A 142 -1.33 10.58 8.37
CA PHE A 142 -0.09 10.43 9.12
C PHE A 142 1.06 10.17 8.15
N LEU A 143 2.02 11.08 8.13
CA LEU A 143 3.22 10.97 7.30
C LEU A 143 4.45 10.89 8.19
N ARG A 144 5.17 9.78 8.11
CA ARG A 144 6.38 9.55 8.92
C ARG A 144 7.62 9.50 8.04
N PHE A 145 8.59 10.34 8.40
CA PHE A 145 9.84 10.47 7.68
C PHE A 145 11.00 10.08 8.61
N PRO A 146 11.89 9.17 8.20
CA PRO A 146 13.11 8.92 8.94
C PRO A 146 13.97 10.17 8.89
N ILE A 147 14.53 10.55 10.04
CA ILE A 147 15.50 11.63 10.15
C ILE A 147 16.76 11.17 9.40
N ASN A 148 16.92 11.60 8.15
CA ASN A 148 18.13 11.34 7.40
C ASN A 148 19.11 12.47 7.69
N SER A 149 20.33 12.15 8.12
CA SER A 149 21.40 13.08 8.51
C SER A 149 21.98 13.91 7.33
N GLY A 150 21.31 13.95 6.17
CA GLY A 150 21.77 14.72 5.02
C GLY A 150 20.76 14.86 3.87
N ARG A 151 20.29 16.10 3.66
CA ARG A 151 19.93 16.73 2.36
C ARG A 151 18.88 16.06 1.46
N THR A 152 17.74 15.63 1.98
CA THR A 152 16.55 15.51 1.10
C THR A 152 15.36 16.17 1.78
N ASP A 153 15.01 17.37 1.31
CA ASP A 153 13.76 18.02 1.69
C ASP A 153 12.61 17.22 1.08
N PHE A 154 11.63 16.89 1.92
CA PHE A 154 10.40 16.28 1.46
C PHE A 154 9.34 17.35 1.30
N LYS A 155 8.69 17.33 0.15
CA LYS A 155 7.53 18.16 -0.12
C LYS A 155 6.31 17.26 -0.20
N VAL A 156 5.29 17.62 0.56
CA VAL A 156 3.98 17.01 0.48
C VAL A 156 3.00 18.09 0.07
N GLU A 157 2.18 17.80 -0.93
CA GLU A 157 1.05 18.62 -1.32
C GLU A 157 -0.22 17.85 -0.94
N ILE A 158 -1.08 18.44 -0.12
CA ILE A 158 -2.34 17.84 0.29
C ILE A 158 -3.45 18.72 -0.28
N ASP A 159 -4.32 18.14 -1.11
CA ASP A 159 -5.49 18.84 -1.61
C ASP A 159 -6.42 19.13 -0.41
N SER A 160 -6.59 20.40 -0.06
CA SER A 160 -7.59 20.81 0.93
C SER A 160 -8.97 20.82 0.29
N ARG A 161 -10.00 20.32 0.99
CA ARG A 161 -11.40 20.58 0.62
C ARG A 161 -11.58 22.09 0.50
N ARG A 162 -12.01 22.56 -0.68
CA ARG A 162 -12.52 23.94 -0.80
C ARG A 162 -13.76 24.01 0.09
N LEU A 163 -13.65 24.72 1.21
CA LEU A 163 -14.78 25.09 2.05
C LEU A 163 -15.75 25.98 1.26
#